data_AF-A0A821RS55-F1
#
_entry.id   AF-A0A821RS55-F1
#
_cell.length_a   1.000
_cell.length_b   1.000
_cell.length_c   1.000
_cell.angle_alpha   90.00
_cell.angle_beta   90.00
_cell.angle_gamma   90.00
#
_symmetry.space_group_name_H-M   'P 1'
#
loop_
_entity.id
_entity.type
_entity.pdbx_description
1 polymer ?
#
loop_
_entity_poly.entity_id
_entity_poly.type
_entity_poly.pdbx_seq_one_letter_code
_entity_poly.pdbx_strand_id
1 'polypeptide(L)'
;MPATIREQEEVSAGFRAISGFRGVIGAIDCTHIRMKRIGGESGQFYINRKGFVSLNVQCVCDATLHILDVVARWRGSTHDSRIFRESQLRQRMESGEFQGRLLGDSGYALTPYLFTPILNPSLPQEEAYNHST
;
A
#
# COMPACT_ATOMS: atom_id res chain seq x y z
N MET A 1 -7.99 -5.51 -7.55
CA MET A 1 -6.69 -5.76 -8.20
C MET A 1 -6.95 -6.21 -9.64
N PRO A 2 -6.08 -5.87 -10.61
CA PRO A 2 -6.21 -6.34 -11.99
C PRO A 2 -6.17 -7.88 -12.05
N ALA A 3 -7.21 -8.49 -12.61
CA ALA A 3 -7.44 -9.94 -12.58
C ALA A 3 -6.72 -10.68 -13.72
N THR A 4 -6.43 -10.00 -14.84
CA THR A 4 -5.76 -10.61 -16.00
C THR A 4 -4.36 -10.04 -16.22
N ILE A 5 -3.53 -10.75 -16.98
CA ILE A 5 -2.20 -10.26 -17.40
C ILE A 5 -2.34 -8.95 -18.18
N ARG A 6 -3.33 -8.87 -19.09
CA ARG A 6 -3.59 -7.66 -19.89
C ARG A 6 -3.93 -6.46 -19.00
N GLU A 7 -4.79 -6.64 -18.00
CA GLU A 7 -5.13 -5.56 -17.05
C GLU A 7 -3.91 -5.15 -16.21
N GLN A 8 -3.05 -6.11 -15.83
CA GLN A 8 -1.79 -5.80 -15.13
C GLN A 8 -0.84 -4.98 -16.02
N GLU A 9 -0.72 -5.31 -17.30
CA GLU A 9 0.07 -4.57 -18.28
C GLU A 9 -0.47 -3.15 -18.49
N GLU A 10 -1.80 -2.99 -18.59
CA GLU A 10 -2.47 -1.69 -18.71
C GLU A 10 -2.20 -0.80 -17.50
N VAL A 11 -2.39 -1.32 -16.28
CA VAL A 11 -2.11 -0.58 -15.05
C VAL A 11 -0.61 -0.23 -14.96
N SER A 12 0.27 -1.17 -15.29
CA SER A 12 1.71 -0.93 -15.27
C SER A 12 2.18 0.09 -16.30
N ALA A 13 1.53 0.20 -17.45
CA ALA A 13 1.83 1.22 -18.43
C ALA A 13 1.56 2.63 -17.86
N GLY A 14 0.51 2.78 -17.04
CA GLY A 14 0.19 4.03 -16.36
C GLY A 14 1.30 4.49 -15.41
N PHE A 15 1.75 3.62 -14.50
CA PHE A 15 2.84 3.95 -13.57
C PHE A 15 4.16 4.25 -14.30
N ARG A 16 4.46 3.49 -15.35
CA ARG A 16 5.63 3.73 -16.20
C ARG A 16 5.59 5.11 -16.86
N ALA A 17 4.42 5.55 -17.31
CA ALA A 17 4.26 6.86 -17.96
C ALA A 17 4.43 8.04 -16.97
N ILE A 18 4.06 7.87 -15.70
CA ILE A 18 4.15 8.92 -14.68
C ILE A 18 5.59 9.10 -14.18
N SER A 19 6.26 8.00 -13.82
CA SER A 19 7.52 8.06 -13.07
C SER A 19 8.56 7.03 -13.49
N GLY A 20 8.32 6.25 -14.55
CA GLY A 20 9.25 5.24 -15.05
C GLY A 20 9.02 3.83 -14.52
N PHE A 21 8.32 3.70 -13.39
CA PHE A 21 8.12 2.46 -12.63
C PHE A 21 7.54 1.32 -13.47
N ARG A 22 8.37 0.32 -13.77
CA ARG A 22 7.96 -0.86 -14.54
C ARG A 22 7.41 -1.99 -13.67
N GLY A 23 6.36 -2.64 -14.16
CA GLY A 23 5.74 -3.79 -13.51
C GLY A 23 4.95 -3.45 -12.25
N VAL A 24 4.70 -2.17 -11.97
CA VAL A 24 3.87 -1.74 -10.83
C VAL A 24 2.40 -1.84 -11.21
N ILE A 25 1.62 -2.58 -10.44
CA ILE A 25 0.19 -2.85 -10.70
C ILE A 25 -0.73 -2.22 -9.65
N GLY A 26 -0.19 -1.33 -8.82
CA GLY A 26 -0.93 -0.56 -7.85
C GLY A 26 -0.02 0.16 -6.87
N ALA A 27 -0.47 1.31 -6.39
CA ALA A 27 0.13 2.00 -5.25
C ALA A 27 -0.71 1.73 -4.00
N ILE A 28 -0.07 1.33 -2.91
CA ILE A 28 -0.70 0.97 -1.64
C ILE A 28 -0.39 2.02 -0.57
N ASP A 29 -1.44 2.46 0.13
CA ASP A 29 -1.29 3.32 1.29
C ASP A 29 -2.47 3.10 2.27
N CYS A 30 -2.31 3.61 3.49
CA CYS A 30 -3.34 3.63 4.51
C CYS A 30 -3.83 5.06 4.78
N THR A 31 -5.14 5.22 4.89
CA THR A 31 -5.79 6.49 5.20
C THR A 31 -6.70 6.38 6.42
N HIS A 32 -6.76 7.45 7.21
CA HIS A 32 -7.61 7.50 8.39
C HIS A 32 -8.96 8.12 8.07
N ILE A 33 -10.01 7.31 8.10
CA ILE A 33 -11.39 7.78 7.99
C ILE A 33 -11.91 8.14 9.37
N ARG A 34 -12.20 9.42 9.58
CA ARG A 34 -12.65 9.93 10.87
C ARG A 34 -14.00 9.33 11.24
N MET A 35 -14.15 8.98 12.52
CA MET A 35 -15.39 8.44 13.06
C MET A 35 -15.83 9.20 14.30
N LYS A 36 -17.12 9.04 14.64
CA LYS A 36 -17.63 9.45 15.94
C LYS A 36 -16.92 8.67 17.04
N ARG A 37 -16.65 9.35 18.16
CA ARG A 37 -16.01 8.72 19.32
C ARG A 37 -16.92 7.61 19.84
N ILE A 38 -16.38 6.41 19.93
CA ILE A 38 -17.02 5.27 20.58
C ILE A 38 -16.69 5.38 22.07
N GLY A 39 -17.71 5.34 22.93
CA GLY A 39 -17.52 5.33 24.38
C GLY A 39 -16.92 4.01 24.89
N GLY A 40 -16.54 3.99 26.16
CA GLY A 40 -15.97 2.80 26.82
C GLY A 40 -14.48 2.58 26.55
N GLU A 41 -13.92 1.56 27.20
CA GLU A 41 -12.47 1.27 27.22
C GLU A 41 -11.90 0.97 25.82
N SER A 42 -12.73 0.46 24.91
CA SER A 42 -12.30 0.14 23.54
C SER A 42 -12.09 1.36 22.64
N GLY A 43 -12.62 2.54 23.03
CA GLY A 43 -12.52 3.76 22.23
C GLY A 43 -11.07 4.22 22.00
N GLN A 44 -10.17 3.93 22.94
CA GLN A 44 -8.75 4.32 22.84
C GLN A 44 -8.04 3.65 21.66
N PHE A 45 -8.44 2.43 21.28
CA PHE A 45 -7.81 1.71 20.17
C PHE A 45 -8.15 2.31 18.80
N TYR A 46 -9.14 3.19 18.72
CA TYR A 46 -9.48 3.89 17.49
C TYR A 46 -8.77 5.25 17.38
N ILE A 47 -8.05 5.68 18.41
CA ILE A 47 -7.26 6.91 18.37
C ILE A 47 -6.00 6.64 17.54
N ASN A 48 -5.81 7.41 16.46
CA ASN A 48 -4.63 7.31 15.62
C ASN A 48 -3.44 8.11 16.17
N ARG A 49 -2.30 8.04 15.48
CA ARG A 49 -1.08 8.81 15.79
C ARG A 49 -1.29 10.34 15.80
N LYS A 50 -2.37 10.84 15.19
CA LYS A 50 -2.74 12.26 15.13
C LYS A 50 -3.73 12.65 16.24
N GLY A 51 -4.04 11.74 17.17
CA GLY A 51 -4.86 12.01 18.35
C GLY A 51 -6.38 12.02 18.11
N PHE A 52 -6.87 11.55 16.95
CA PHE A 52 -8.31 11.49 16.68
C PHE A 52 -8.83 10.08 16.39
N VAL A 53 -10.11 9.87 16.67
CA VAL A 53 -10.80 8.59 16.46
C VAL A 53 -11.03 8.34 14.96
N SER A 54 -10.54 7.20 14.46
CA SER A 54 -10.63 6.83 13.05
C SER A 54 -10.67 5.32 12.82
N LEU A 55 -11.13 4.91 11.64
CA LEU A 55 -10.72 3.65 11.02
C LEU A 55 -9.45 3.89 10.24
N ASN A 56 -8.52 2.95 10.34
CA ASN A 56 -7.40 2.90 9.42
C ASN A 56 -7.83 2.02 8.22
N VAL A 57 -7.76 2.57 7.02
CA VAL A 57 -8.24 1.96 5.79
C VAL A 57 -7.07 1.85 4.83
N GLN A 58 -6.69 0.62 4.48
CA GLN A 58 -5.75 0.38 3.41
C GLN A 58 -6.47 0.45 2.08
N CYS A 59 -5.88 1.13 1.11
CA CYS A 59 -6.34 1.19 -0.27
C CYS A 59 -5.18 0.90 -1.22
N VAL A 60 -5.50 0.25 -2.32
CA VAL A 60 -4.63 0.18 -3.50
C VAL A 60 -5.30 0.94 -4.64
N CYS A 61 -4.56 1.76 -5.35
CA CYS A 61 -5.04 2.47 -6.54
C CYS A 61 -4.14 2.28 -7.76
N ASP A 62 -4.71 2.47 -8.95
CA ASP A 62 -3.93 2.58 -10.18
C ASP A 62 -3.36 3.99 -10.40
N ALA A 63 -2.60 4.16 -11.48
CA ALA A 63 -2.00 5.43 -11.88
C ALA A 63 -3.02 6.54 -12.20
N THR A 64 -4.28 6.17 -12.45
CA THR A 64 -5.41 7.10 -12.71
C THR A 64 -6.27 7.33 -11.48
N LEU A 65 -5.82 6.88 -10.30
CA LEU A 65 -6.48 7.00 -9.01
C LEU A 65 -7.76 6.14 -8.86
N HIS A 66 -8.00 5.15 -9.72
CA HIS A 66 -9.07 4.19 -9.49
C HIS A 66 -8.68 3.24 -8.36
N ILE A 67 -9.63 3.00 -7.46
CA ILE A 67 -9.45 2.08 -6.34
C ILE A 67 -9.54 0.64 -6.84
N LEU A 68 -8.49 -0.13 -6.59
CA LEU A 68 -8.35 -1.53 -6.99
C LEU A 68 -8.64 -2.51 -5.84
N ASP A 69 -8.28 -2.14 -4.62
CA ASP A 69 -8.47 -2.98 -3.42
C ASP A 69 -8.66 -2.09 -2.19
N VAL A 70 -9.47 -2.55 -1.23
CA VAL A 70 -9.76 -1.82 0.01
C VAL A 70 -9.85 -2.78 1.20
N VAL A 71 -9.19 -2.43 2.29
CA VAL A 71 -9.35 -3.06 3.60
C VAL A 71 -9.75 -2.01 4.63
N ALA A 72 -11.05 -1.95 4.96
CA ALA A 72 -11.64 -0.93 5.83
C ALA A 72 -12.13 -1.46 7.19
N ARG A 73 -11.38 -2.37 7.82
CA ARG A 73 -11.81 -3.06 9.06
C ARG A 73 -10.90 -2.81 10.28
N TRP A 74 -9.93 -1.90 10.17
CA TRP A 74 -8.89 -1.73 11.17
C TRP A 74 -9.10 -0.50 12.05
N ARG A 75 -8.74 -0.66 13.32
CA ARG A 75 -8.81 0.42 14.31
C ARG A 75 -7.76 1.48 13.98
N GLY A 76 -8.05 2.75 14.28
CA GLY A 76 -7.16 3.88 14.00
C GLY A 76 -5.76 3.79 14.61
N SER A 77 -5.56 3.03 15.69
CA SER A 77 -4.23 2.81 16.28
C SER A 77 -3.40 1.73 15.58
N THR A 78 -3.94 1.07 14.55
CA THR A 78 -3.27 -0.04 13.86
C THR A 78 -2.23 0.50 12.89
N HIS A 79 -1.02 -0.04 12.91
CA HIS A 79 0.03 0.27 11.93
C HIS A 79 -0.28 -0.28 10.54
N ASP A 80 0.07 0.47 9.51
CA ASP A 80 -0.21 0.18 8.11
C ASP A 80 0.40 -1.17 7.67
N SER A 81 1.63 -1.44 8.11
CA SER A 81 2.32 -2.72 7.88
C SER A 81 1.57 -3.93 8.45
N ARG A 82 0.87 -3.76 9.60
CA ARG A 82 0.04 -4.82 10.17
C ARG A 82 -1.20 -5.07 9.32
N ILE A 83 -1.83 -4.01 8.81
CA ILE A 83 -3.01 -4.12 7.95
C ILE A 83 -2.67 -4.91 6.70
N PHE A 84 -1.56 -4.57 6.03
CA PHE A 84 -1.09 -5.33 4.87
C PHE A 84 -0.75 -6.78 5.23
N ARG A 85 -0.03 -7.01 6.33
CA ARG A 85 0.37 -8.36 6.77
C ARG A 85 -0.81 -9.30 6.96
N GLU A 86 -1.94 -8.77 7.41
CA GLU A 86 -3.19 -9.49 7.68
C GLU A 86 -4.24 -9.34 6.55
N SER A 87 -3.85 -8.77 5.41
CA SER A 87 -4.72 -8.61 4.23
C SER A 87 -4.74 -9.88 3.38
N GLN A 88 -5.86 -10.12 2.69
CA GLN A 88 -5.91 -11.15 1.64
C GLN A 88 -5.01 -10.78 0.47
N LEU A 89 -4.84 -9.48 0.19
CA LEU A 89 -3.96 -8.99 -0.86
C LEU A 89 -2.53 -9.52 -0.68
N ARG A 90 -1.95 -9.43 0.52
CA ARG A 90 -0.62 -9.99 0.78
C ARG A 90 -0.54 -11.47 0.41
N GLN A 91 -1.53 -12.27 0.83
CA GLN A 91 -1.54 -13.72 0.56
C GLN A 91 -1.53 -14.00 -0.95
N ARG A 92 -2.31 -13.23 -1.72
CA ARG A 92 -2.40 -13.34 -3.18
C ARG A 92 -1.11 -12.90 -3.89
N MET A 93 -0.45 -11.84 -3.38
CA MET A 93 0.88 -11.44 -3.87
C MET A 93 1.93 -12.54 -3.58
N GLU A 94 1.92 -13.11 -2.37
CA GLU A 94 2.84 -14.18 -1.97
C GLU A 94 2.62 -15.49 -2.73
N SER A 95 1.38 -15.81 -3.10
CA SER A 95 1.07 -16.99 -3.91
C SER A 95 1.45 -16.85 -5.38
N GLY A 96 1.94 -15.67 -5.81
CA GLY A 96 2.27 -15.39 -7.20
C GLY A 96 1.04 -15.27 -8.11
N GLU A 97 -0.11 -14.89 -7.55
CA GLU A 97 -1.32 -14.65 -8.37
C GLU A 97 -1.11 -13.47 -9.35
N PHE A 98 -0.23 -12.53 -8.97
CA PHE A 98 0.12 -11.37 -9.76
C PHE A 98 1.58 -11.45 -10.22
N GLN A 99 1.83 -11.04 -11.46
CA GLN A 99 3.20 -10.89 -12.01
C GLN A 99 3.79 -9.52 -11.68
N GLY A 100 2.92 -8.53 -11.44
CA GLY A 100 3.31 -7.19 -11.04
C GLY A 100 3.61 -7.04 -9.55
N ARG A 101 3.99 -5.82 -9.19
CA ARG A 101 4.38 -5.43 -7.82
C ARG A 101 3.56 -4.23 -7.36
N LEU A 102 3.51 -4.05 -6.06
CA LEU A 102 2.92 -2.85 -5.46
C LEU A 102 4.01 -1.82 -5.16
N LEU A 103 3.63 -0.54 -5.18
CA LEU A 103 4.45 0.56 -4.68
C LEU A 103 3.86 1.03 -3.34
N GLY A 104 4.65 1.05 -2.27
CA GLY A 104 4.24 1.52 -0.96
C GLY A 104 5.19 2.56 -0.38
N ASP A 105 4.79 3.19 0.71
CA ASP A 105 5.64 4.10 1.46
C ASP A 105 6.65 3.35 2.36
N SER A 106 7.49 4.11 3.08
CA SER A 106 8.49 3.55 3.99
C SER A 106 7.90 2.92 5.27
N GLY A 107 6.58 3.02 5.48
CA GLY A 107 5.87 2.32 6.54
C GLY A 107 5.74 0.81 6.28
N TYR A 108 5.99 0.37 5.04
CA TYR A 108 6.01 -1.04 4.66
C TYR A 108 7.43 -1.59 4.48
N ALA A 109 7.56 -2.91 4.60
CA ALA A 109 8.81 -3.60 4.30
C ALA A 109 9.01 -3.75 2.79
N LEU A 110 10.25 -3.55 2.33
CA LEU A 110 10.65 -3.88 0.96
C LEU A 110 10.61 -5.40 0.76
N THR A 111 9.89 -5.88 -0.25
CA THR A 111 9.76 -7.31 -0.58
C THR A 111 9.76 -7.50 -2.11
N PRO A 112 9.87 -8.74 -2.62
CA PRO A 112 9.84 -9.00 -4.07
C PRO A 112 8.57 -8.50 -4.79
N TYR A 113 7.47 -8.31 -4.05
CA TYR A 113 6.16 -7.92 -4.56
C TYR A 113 5.67 -6.57 -4.03
N LEU A 114 6.42 -5.90 -3.16
CA LEU A 114 6.11 -4.57 -2.62
C LEU A 114 7.39 -3.73 -2.57
N PHE A 115 7.46 -2.75 -3.46
CA PHE A 115 8.54 -1.78 -3.54
C PHE A 115 8.27 -0.61 -2.60
N THR A 116 9.25 -0.34 -1.74
CA THR A 116 9.26 0.80 -0.83
C THR A 116 10.60 1.54 -0.95
N PRO A 117 10.66 2.85 -0.64
CA PRO A 117 11.91 3.59 -0.71
C PRO A 117 12.97 3.05 0.26
N ILE A 118 14.22 2.99 -0.19
CA ILE A 118 15.38 2.76 0.68
C ILE A 118 15.66 4.08 1.41
N LEU A 119 15.45 4.12 2.72
CA LEU A 119 15.53 5.37 3.50
C LEU A 119 16.94 5.96 3.62
N ASN A 120 17.96 5.11 3.69
CA ASN A 120 19.35 5.52 3.85
C ASN A 120 20.20 4.82 2.76
N PRO A 121 20.08 5.26 1.49
CA PRO A 121 20.89 4.69 0.42
C PRO A 121 22.36 5.04 0.67
N SER A 122 23.21 4.02 0.59
CA SER A 122 24.66 4.09 0.79
C SER A 122 25.44 3.71 -0.45
N LEU A 123 24.80 2.99 -1.38
CA LEU A 123 25.36 2.57 -2.66
C LEU A 123 24.68 3.30 -3.82
N PRO A 124 25.39 3.59 -4.93
CA PRO A 124 24.79 4.20 -6.12
C PRO A 124 23.60 3.41 -6.67
N GLN A 125 23.56 2.09 -6.50
CA GLN A 125 22.43 1.25 -6.91
C GLN A 125 21.19 1.48 -6.04
N GLU A 126 21.34 1.82 -4.75
CA GLU A 126 20.23 2.11 -3.85
C GLU A 126 19.63 3.49 -4.15
N GLU A 127 20.49 4.47 -4.47
CA GLU A 127 20.06 5.77 -4.98
C GLU A 127 19.34 5.61 -6.32
N ALA A 128 19.93 4.85 -7.24
CA ALA A 128 19.30 4.55 -8.52
C ALA A 128 17.96 3.82 -8.33
N TYR A 129 17.84 2.89 -7.40
CA TYR A 129 16.55 2.24 -7.12
C TYR A 129 15.46 3.25 -6.70
N ASN A 130 15.78 4.19 -5.81
CA ASN A 130 14.83 5.21 -5.37
C ASN A 130 14.43 6.21 -6.48
N HIS A 131 15.29 6.40 -7.49
CA HIS A 131 15.07 7.34 -8.59
C HIS A 131 14.65 6.69 -9.91
N SER A 132 14.79 5.37 -10.05
CA SER A 132 14.80 4.67 -11.34
C SER A 132 14.35 3.22 -11.19
N THR A 133 13.14 3.02 -10.66
CA THR A 133 12.31 1.94 -11.19
C THR A 133 11.50 2.44 -12.37
#